data_AF-A0A398BKJ2-F1
#
_entry.id   AF-A0A398BKJ2-F1
#
_cell.length_a   1.000
_cell.length_b   1.000
_cell.length_c   1.000
_cell.angle_alpha   90.00
_cell.angle_beta   90.00
_cell.angle_gamma   90.00
#
_symmetry.space_group_name_H-M   'P 1'
#
loop_
_entity.id
_entity.type
_entity.pdbx_description
1 polymer ?
#
loop_
_entity_poly.entity_id
_entity_poly.type
_entity_poly.pdbx_seq_one_letter_code
_entity_poly.pdbx_strand_id
1 'polypeptide(L)'
;MAYGLNGQQHLSVRLKMELKNETPSLRKVQEILAVLRIPGASSWAGLALPMRRRERLLAAFVVTSFVCSAVLAQPEVIRCLAPEVPITDLPEAVLSEYRAEIAAEFEAYFADLSNHIACLDAERSRALSEAHVATETYSAFLNIPPAQKDLP
;
A
#
# COMPACT_ATOMS: atom_id res chain seq x y z
N MET A 1 -27.24 40.30 -9.94
CA MET A 1 -26.75 39.48 -11.07
C MET A 1 -26.48 38.09 -10.53
N ALA A 2 -27.16 37.08 -11.08
CA ALA A 2 -27.19 35.72 -10.59
C ALA A 2 -26.18 34.85 -11.35
N TYR A 3 -25.29 34.19 -10.63
CA TYR A 3 -24.57 33.00 -11.11
C TYR A 3 -24.49 32.02 -9.96
N GLY A 4 -25.34 30.98 -9.99
CA GLY A 4 -25.39 30.04 -8.89
C GLY A 4 -26.35 28.88 -9.07
N LEU A 5 -26.56 28.38 -10.29
CA LEU A 5 -27.40 27.19 -10.54
C LEU A 5 -26.89 26.44 -11.79
N ASN A 6 -25.72 25.80 -11.70
CA ASN A 6 -25.31 24.82 -12.73
C ASN A 6 -24.44 23.66 -12.21
N GLY A 7 -24.00 23.69 -10.94
CA GLY A 7 -23.17 22.61 -10.36
C GLY A 7 -23.96 21.41 -9.81
N GLN A 8 -25.26 21.55 -9.57
CA GLN A 8 -26.03 20.53 -8.85
C GLN A 8 -26.59 19.41 -9.75
N GLN A 9 -26.84 19.71 -11.03
CA GLN A 9 -27.34 18.71 -11.99
C GLN A 9 -26.25 17.70 -12.40
N HIS A 10 -25.00 18.13 -12.50
CA HIS A 10 -23.89 17.26 -12.93
C HIS A 10 -23.52 16.19 -11.89
N LEU A 11 -23.67 16.50 -10.60
CA LEU A 11 -23.42 15.55 -9.51
C LEU A 11 -24.49 14.44 -9.44
N SER A 12 -25.75 14.79 -9.72
CA SER A 12 -26.89 13.86 -9.68
C SER A 12 -26.82 12.82 -10.81
N VAL A 13 -26.37 13.22 -12.00
CA VAL A 13 -26.16 12.29 -13.13
C VAL A 13 -24.99 11.35 -12.86
N ARG A 14 -23.90 11.85 -12.25
CA ARG A 14 -22.73 11.02 -11.90
C ARG A 14 -23.06 9.97 -10.84
N LEU A 15 -23.83 10.34 -9.81
CA LEU A 15 -24.30 9.38 -8.79
C LEU A 15 -25.30 8.36 -9.36
N LYS A 16 -26.16 8.76 -10.32
CA LYS A 16 -27.07 7.82 -11.02
C LYS A 16 -26.35 6.86 -11.98
N MET A 17 -25.19 7.23 -12.53
CA MET A 17 -24.38 6.33 -13.35
C MET A 17 -23.61 5.30 -12.51
N GLU A 18 -23.14 5.68 -11.32
CA GLU A 18 -22.38 4.77 -10.44
C GLU A 18 -23.25 3.67 -9.82
N LEU A 19 -24.52 3.93 -9.48
CA LEU A 19 -25.35 2.93 -8.80
C LEU A 19 -25.92 1.83 -9.71
N LYS A 20 -25.77 1.93 -11.05
CA LYS A 20 -26.39 1.00 -12.00
C LYS A 20 -25.43 -0.04 -12.60
N ASN A 21 -24.15 -0.02 -12.24
CA ASN A 21 -23.14 -0.92 -12.82
C ASN A 21 -22.76 -2.13 -11.93
N GLU A 22 -23.38 -2.27 -10.75
CA GLU A 22 -23.00 -3.26 -9.74
C GLU A 22 -23.91 -4.51 -9.73
N THR A 23 -24.39 -4.98 -10.89
CA THR A 23 -25.24 -6.19 -10.97
C THR A 23 -24.89 -7.28 -11.99
N PRO A 24 -23.98 -7.11 -12.98
CA PRO A 24 -23.57 -8.25 -13.82
C PRO A 24 -22.36 -9.04 -13.26
N SER A 25 -21.70 -8.56 -12.20
CA SER A 25 -20.44 -9.15 -11.69
C SER A 25 -20.62 -10.52 -11.00
N LEU A 26 -21.72 -10.73 -10.27
CA LEU A 26 -21.92 -11.94 -9.48
C LEU A 26 -22.00 -13.24 -10.31
N ARG A 27 -22.53 -13.18 -11.54
CA ARG A 27 -22.57 -14.35 -12.44
C ARG A 27 -21.17 -14.71 -12.98
N LYS A 28 -20.30 -13.70 -13.20
CA LYS A 28 -18.90 -13.90 -13.59
C LYS A 28 -18.06 -14.42 -12.43
N VAL A 29 -18.28 -13.94 -11.21
CA VAL A 29 -17.60 -14.44 -10.01
C VAL A 29 -17.96 -15.92 -9.78
N GLN A 30 -19.21 -16.31 -10.05
CA GLN A 30 -19.65 -17.71 -9.94
C GLN A 30 -19.05 -18.63 -11.02
N GLU A 31 -18.85 -18.13 -12.24
CA GLU A 31 -18.10 -18.84 -13.30
C GLU A 31 -16.60 -18.99 -12.97
N ILE A 32 -15.98 -17.95 -12.40
CA ILE A 32 -14.57 -18.00 -11.97
C ILE A 32 -14.39 -19.02 -10.81
N LEU A 33 -15.36 -19.12 -9.90
CA LEU A 33 -15.31 -20.08 -8.80
C LEU A 33 -15.53 -21.53 -9.27
N ALA A 34 -16.17 -21.75 -10.42
CA ALA A 34 -16.32 -23.07 -11.03
C ALA A 34 -15.00 -23.63 -11.59
N VAL A 35 -14.09 -22.74 -12.02
CA VAL A 35 -12.73 -23.13 -12.45
C VAL A 35 -11.88 -23.60 -11.26
N LEU A 36 -12.17 -23.13 -10.04
CA LEU A 36 -11.50 -23.51 -8.80
C LEU A 36 -12.14 -24.72 -8.10
N ARG A 37 -12.71 -25.67 -8.86
CA ARG A 37 -13.13 -26.96 -8.31
C ARG A 37 -11.88 -27.73 -7.86
N ILE A 38 -11.42 -27.48 -6.64
CA ILE A 38 -10.38 -28.24 -5.95
C ILE A 38 -10.90 -29.68 -5.84
N PRO A 39 -10.26 -30.68 -6.47
CA PRO A 39 -10.61 -32.07 -6.25
C PRO A 39 -10.36 -32.39 -4.78
N GLY A 40 -11.42 -32.85 -4.10
CA GLY A 40 -11.36 -33.27 -2.72
C GLY A 40 -10.33 -34.37 -2.49
N ALA A 41 -9.68 -34.27 -1.33
CA ALA A 41 -9.01 -35.32 -0.56
C ALA A 41 -8.49 -36.53 -1.35
N SER A 42 -7.19 -36.54 -1.64
CA SER A 42 -6.45 -37.80 -1.77
C SER A 42 -5.63 -38.04 -0.51
N SER A 43 -6.03 -39.14 0.15
CA SER A 43 -5.26 -39.92 1.11
C SER A 43 -3.74 -39.84 0.89
N TRP A 44 -2.99 -39.49 1.95
CA TRP A 44 -1.53 -39.51 1.97
C TRP A 44 -1.02 -40.95 2.09
N ALA A 45 -1.25 -41.74 1.05
CA ALA A 45 -0.46 -42.93 0.80
C ALA A 45 0.68 -42.51 -0.12
N GLY A 46 1.91 -42.51 0.40
CA GLY A 46 3.11 -42.18 -0.35
C GLY A 46 3.28 -43.09 -1.57
N LEU A 47 2.88 -42.59 -2.74
CA LEU A 47 3.35 -43.10 -4.02
C LEU A 47 4.20 -42.02 -4.65
N ALA A 48 5.51 -42.27 -4.67
CA ALA A 48 6.45 -41.54 -5.51
C ALA A 48 6.12 -41.83 -6.99
N LEU A 49 5.16 -41.10 -7.55
CA LEU A 49 4.94 -41.09 -8.99
C LEU A 49 6.05 -40.25 -9.64
N PRO A 50 6.62 -40.70 -10.78
CA PRO A 50 7.57 -39.90 -11.55
C PRO A 50 6.84 -38.70 -12.14
N MET A 51 6.91 -37.56 -11.46
CA MET A 51 6.33 -36.29 -11.91
C MET A 51 6.84 -35.93 -13.32
N ARG A 52 5.91 -35.62 -14.24
CA ARG A 52 6.24 -35.20 -15.61
C ARG A 52 6.96 -33.85 -15.57
N ARG A 53 7.89 -33.63 -16.51
CA ARG A 53 8.67 -32.37 -16.63
C ARG A 53 7.80 -31.10 -16.56
N ARG A 54 6.56 -31.17 -17.08
CA ARG A 54 5.58 -30.07 -17.02
C ARG A 54 5.10 -29.75 -15.61
N GLU A 55 4.88 -30.74 -14.76
CA GLU A 55 4.43 -30.56 -13.37
C GLU A 55 5.54 -29.96 -12.50
N ARG A 56 6.79 -30.39 -12.73
CA ARG A 56 7.97 -29.80 -12.08
C ARG A 56 8.16 -28.33 -12.47
N LEU A 57 7.91 -27.98 -13.73
CA LEU A 57 7.97 -26.59 -14.19
C LEU A 57 6.86 -25.74 -13.55
N LEU A 58 5.62 -26.24 -13.48
CA LEU A 58 4.53 -25.52 -12.82
C LEU A 58 4.79 -25.32 -11.33
N ALA A 59 5.26 -26.35 -10.63
CA ALA A 59 5.66 -26.24 -9.22
C ALA A 59 6.81 -25.24 -9.04
N ALA A 60 7.82 -25.25 -9.93
CA ALA A 60 8.90 -24.27 -9.90
C ALA A 60 8.39 -22.85 -10.15
N PHE A 61 7.48 -22.62 -11.10
CA PHE A 61 6.86 -21.32 -11.35
C PHE A 61 6.07 -20.81 -10.14
N VAL A 62 5.28 -21.68 -9.48
CA VAL A 62 4.52 -21.33 -8.27
C VAL A 62 5.45 -20.96 -7.11
N VAL A 63 6.49 -21.76 -6.88
CA VAL A 63 7.51 -21.48 -5.84
C VAL A 63 8.25 -20.17 -6.15
N THR A 64 8.64 -19.96 -7.41
CA THR A 64 9.33 -18.74 -7.83
C THR A 64 8.43 -17.50 -7.71
N SER A 65 7.15 -17.61 -8.09
CA SER A 65 6.20 -16.51 -7.93
C SER A 65 5.93 -16.18 -6.47
N PHE A 66 5.84 -17.19 -5.59
CA PHE A 66 5.61 -16.98 -4.16
C PHE A 66 6.81 -16.30 -3.47
N VAL A 67 8.04 -16.67 -3.86
CA VAL A 67 9.27 -16.05 -3.34
C VAL A 67 9.45 -14.62 -3.86
N CYS A 68 9.07 -14.31 -5.10
CA CYS A 68 9.15 -12.95 -5.66
C CYS A 68 8.18 -11.95 -5.03
N SER A 69 7.01 -12.39 -4.55
CA SER A 69 6.01 -11.48 -3.94
C SER A 69 6.48 -10.85 -2.62
N ALA A 70 7.45 -11.44 -1.92
CA ALA A 70 7.99 -10.88 -0.68
C ALA A 70 8.96 -9.70 -0.89
N VAL A 71 9.52 -9.53 -2.09
CA VAL A 71 10.56 -8.51 -2.37
C VAL A 71 9.97 -7.18 -2.84
N LEU A 72 8.73 -7.17 -3.35
CA LEU A 72 8.10 -5.98 -3.97
C LEU A 72 7.04 -5.30 -3.11
N ALA A 73 6.78 -5.77 -1.89
CA ALA A 73 5.88 -5.09 -0.98
C ALA A 73 6.60 -3.92 -0.28
N GLN A 74 6.83 -2.84 -1.01
CA GLN A 74 6.93 -1.52 -0.39
C GLN A 74 5.49 -0.99 -0.30
N PRO A 75 4.80 -1.09 0.85
CA PRO A 75 3.52 -0.43 1.00
C PRO A 75 3.82 1.07 1.00
N GLU A 76 3.60 1.74 -0.14
CA GLU A 76 3.91 3.16 -0.31
C GLU A 76 3.19 4.08 0.71
N VAL A 77 2.22 3.52 1.46
CA VAL A 77 1.38 4.22 2.44
C VAL A 77 1.83 4.00 3.90
N ILE A 78 2.69 3.03 4.21
CA ILE A 78 3.19 2.79 5.59
C ILE A 78 4.72 2.82 5.58
N ARG A 79 5.31 4.00 5.38
CA ARG A 79 6.77 4.13 5.38
C ARG A 79 7.39 4.32 6.74
N CYS A 80 6.82 5.20 7.55
CA CYS A 80 7.34 5.50 8.88
C CYS A 80 6.21 5.36 9.89
N LEU A 81 5.94 4.12 10.34
CA LEU A 81 4.98 3.89 11.43
C LEU A 81 5.59 4.40 12.74
N ALA A 82 4.81 5.15 13.52
CA ALA A 82 5.24 5.60 14.84
C ALA A 82 5.22 4.43 15.84
N PRO A 83 6.25 4.29 16.70
CA PRO A 83 6.23 3.28 17.76
C PRO A 83 5.20 3.63 18.83
N GLU A 84 4.63 2.60 19.47
CA GLU A 84 3.67 2.75 20.56
C GLU A 84 4.41 3.13 21.86
N VAL A 85 3.84 4.08 22.62
CA VAL A 85 4.46 4.54 23.86
C VAL A 85 4.13 3.56 24.98
N PRO A 86 5.11 3.11 25.79
CA PRO A 86 4.83 2.27 26.95
C PRO A 86 3.88 2.94 27.95
N ILE A 87 2.91 2.20 28.48
CA ILE A 87 1.88 2.70 29.39
C ILE A 87 2.42 2.73 30.82
N THR A 88 2.25 3.86 31.52
CA THR A 88 2.68 4.03 32.91
C THR A 88 1.53 4.24 33.89
N ASP A 89 0.28 4.00 33.45
CA ASP A 89 -0.92 4.16 34.27
C ASP A 89 -1.15 2.96 35.22
N LEU A 90 -0.12 2.65 36.02
CA LEU A 90 -0.14 1.58 37.01
C LEU A 90 0.12 2.15 38.42
N PRO A 91 -0.32 1.46 39.49
CA PRO A 91 -0.01 1.88 40.87
C PRO A 91 1.51 1.90 41.11
N GLU A 92 1.98 2.86 41.92
CA GLU A 92 3.41 3.03 42.24
C GLU A 92 4.08 1.75 42.73
N ALA A 93 3.37 0.94 43.53
CA ALA A 93 3.88 -0.35 43.99
C ALA A 93 4.26 -1.27 42.81
N VAL A 94 3.43 -1.32 41.77
CA VAL A 94 3.67 -2.13 40.56
C VAL A 94 4.80 -1.52 39.73
N LEU A 95 4.82 -0.19 39.55
CA LEU A 95 5.91 0.48 38.85
C LEU A 95 7.27 0.24 39.53
N SER A 96 7.29 0.19 40.87
CA SER A 96 8.51 -0.08 41.64
C SER A 96 8.95 -1.54 41.56
N GLU A 97 8.01 -2.49 41.58
CA GLU A 97 8.27 -3.92 41.48
C GLU A 97 8.81 -4.31 40.10
N TYR A 98 8.23 -3.74 39.04
CA TYR A 98 8.56 -4.04 37.65
C TYR A 98 9.47 -2.99 36.99
N ARG A 99 10.16 -2.17 37.79
CA ARG A 99 10.97 -1.04 37.30
C ARG A 99 11.95 -1.43 36.17
N ALA A 100 12.60 -2.58 36.28
CA ALA A 100 13.58 -3.02 35.28
C ALA A 100 12.92 -3.41 33.95
N GLU A 101 11.77 -4.09 34.01
CA GLU A 101 11.01 -4.48 32.81
C GLU A 101 10.46 -3.24 32.10
N ILE A 102 9.83 -2.34 32.87
CA ILE A 102 9.28 -1.08 32.34
C ILE A 102 10.40 -0.23 31.73
N ALA A 103 11.57 -0.15 32.39
CA ALA A 103 12.73 0.55 31.83
C ALA A 103 13.18 -0.05 30.49
N ALA A 104 13.20 -1.38 30.37
CA ALA A 104 13.54 -2.06 29.12
C ALA A 104 12.53 -1.79 28.00
N GLU A 105 11.23 -1.70 28.32
CA GLU A 105 10.20 -1.29 27.34
C GLU A 105 10.43 0.14 26.82
N PHE A 106 10.79 1.07 27.71
CA PHE A 106 11.15 2.44 27.30
C PHE A 106 12.43 2.47 26.45
N GLU A 107 13.45 1.70 26.81
CA GLU A 107 14.68 1.60 26.01
C GLU A 107 14.38 1.07 24.60
N ALA A 108 13.53 0.05 24.48
CA ALA A 108 13.06 -0.47 23.20
C ALA A 108 12.27 0.59 22.41
N TYR A 109 11.35 1.31 23.06
CA TYR A 109 10.60 2.42 22.45
C TYR A 109 11.54 3.50 21.89
N PHE A 110 12.57 3.90 22.63
CA PHE A 110 13.50 4.94 22.17
C PHE A 110 14.39 4.46 21.01
N ALA A 111 14.76 3.18 20.99
CA ALA A 111 15.44 2.59 19.84
C ALA A 111 14.55 2.65 18.59
N ASP A 112 13.27 2.25 18.72
CA ASP A 112 12.32 2.30 17.62
C ASP A 112 11.96 3.73 17.20
N LEU A 113 11.90 4.67 18.14
CA LEU A 113 11.68 6.09 17.87
C LEU A 113 12.83 6.68 17.05
N SER A 114 14.07 6.28 17.35
CA SER A 114 15.25 6.70 16.58
C SER A 114 15.15 6.23 15.13
N ASN A 115 14.72 4.97 14.91
CA ASN A 115 14.47 4.43 13.57
C ASN A 115 13.34 5.17 12.85
N HIS A 116 12.27 5.51 13.57
CA HIS A 116 11.14 6.28 13.04
C HIS A 116 11.57 7.67 12.56
N ILE A 117 12.37 8.39 13.37
CA ILE A 117 12.88 9.72 12.99
C ILE A 117 13.79 9.62 11.76
N ALA A 118 14.70 8.65 11.74
CA ALA A 118 15.58 8.44 10.58
C ALA A 118 14.78 8.17 9.29
N CYS A 119 13.67 7.42 9.40
CA CYS A 119 12.75 7.22 8.30
C CYS A 119 12.09 8.53 7.83
N LEU A 120 11.58 9.34 8.75
CA LEU A 120 10.96 10.64 8.43
C LEU A 120 11.96 11.61 7.76
N ASP A 121 13.21 11.61 8.22
CA ASP A 121 14.26 12.42 7.61
C ASP A 121 14.59 11.96 6.18
N ALA A 122 14.61 10.66 5.92
CA ALA A 122 14.76 10.13 4.57
C ALA A 122 13.60 10.57 3.67
N GLU A 123 12.35 10.47 4.13
CA GLU A 123 11.18 10.90 3.37
C GLU A 123 11.17 12.40 3.10
N ARG A 124 11.59 13.21 4.08
CA ARG A 124 11.79 14.64 3.94
C ARG A 124 12.84 14.95 2.88
N SER A 125 13.98 14.27 2.92
CA SER A 125 15.08 14.47 1.96
C SER A 125 14.62 14.17 0.53
N ARG A 126 13.87 13.08 0.34
CA ARG A 126 13.31 12.71 -0.96
C ARG A 126 12.30 13.75 -1.44
N ALA A 127 11.33 14.15 -0.61
CA ALA A 127 10.34 15.15 -0.99
C ALA A 127 10.98 16.50 -1.37
N LEU A 128 12.04 16.92 -0.66
CA LEU A 128 12.79 18.12 -1.01
C LEU A 128 13.51 17.96 -2.36
N SER A 129 14.12 16.80 -2.62
CA SER A 129 14.76 16.54 -3.92
C SER A 129 13.77 16.62 -5.08
N GLU A 130 12.57 16.07 -4.92
CA GLU A 130 11.49 16.15 -5.93
C GLU A 130 11.02 17.59 -6.13
N ALA A 131 10.89 18.36 -5.06
CA ALA A 131 10.53 19.78 -5.13
C ALA A 131 11.60 20.61 -5.85
N HIS A 132 12.89 20.30 -5.65
CA HIS A 132 13.98 20.95 -6.38
C HIS A 132 13.89 20.69 -7.88
N VAL A 133 13.73 19.43 -8.29
CA VAL A 133 13.56 19.06 -9.71
C VAL A 133 12.33 19.73 -10.33
N ALA A 134 11.21 19.78 -9.60
CA ALA A 134 10.00 20.47 -10.06
C ALA A 134 10.23 21.97 -10.24
N THR A 135 10.98 22.60 -9.32
CA THR A 135 11.32 24.02 -9.39
C THR A 135 12.22 24.34 -10.58
N GLU A 136 13.23 23.51 -10.84
CA GLU A 136 14.10 23.64 -12.02
C GLU A 136 13.31 23.49 -13.31
N THR A 137 12.43 22.49 -13.38
CA THR A 137 11.54 22.26 -14.52
C THR A 137 10.62 23.45 -14.76
N TYR A 138 10.02 23.98 -13.70
CA TYR A 138 9.14 25.15 -13.79
C TYR A 138 9.90 26.41 -14.21
N SER A 139 11.11 26.63 -13.67
CA SER A 139 11.97 27.74 -14.07
C SER A 139 12.34 27.66 -15.55
N ALA A 140 12.70 26.47 -16.05
CA ALA A 140 12.96 26.26 -17.47
C ALA A 140 11.74 26.58 -18.34
N PHE A 141 10.54 26.16 -17.91
CA PHE A 141 9.29 26.48 -18.60
C PHE A 141 9.04 28.00 -18.68
N LEU A 142 9.26 28.74 -17.60
CA LEU A 142 9.08 30.20 -17.58
C LEU A 142 10.03 30.95 -18.52
N ASN A 143 11.17 30.36 -18.85
CA ASN A 143 12.13 30.94 -19.79
C ASN A 143 11.76 30.69 -21.26
N ILE A 144 10.71 29.90 -21.54
CA ILE A 144 10.22 29.69 -22.90
C ILE A 144 9.45 30.94 -23.34
N PRO A 145 9.86 31.63 -24.44
CA PRO A 145 9.13 32.78 -24.93
C PRO A 145 7.68 32.41 -25.27
N PRO A 146 6.69 33.27 -24.94
CA PRO A 146 5.32 33.02 -25.35
C PRO A 146 5.23 33.01 -26.88
N ALA A 147 4.43 32.09 -27.42
CA ALA A 147 4.21 32.03 -28.87
C ALA A 147 3.67 33.36 -29.38
N GLN A 148 4.35 33.94 -30.38
CA GLN A 148 3.88 35.14 -31.05
C GLN A 148 2.62 34.78 -31.82
N LYS A 149 1.49 35.32 -31.37
CA LYS A 149 0.21 35.16 -32.04
C LYS A 149 0.14 36.24 -33.10
N ASP A 150 0.62 35.94 -34.29
CA ASP A 150 0.41 36.80 -35.46
C ASP A 150 -1.10 36.83 -35.72
N LEU A 151 -1.75 37.89 -35.24
CA LEU A 151 -3.15 38.20 -35.54
C LEU A 151 -3.20 38.85 -36.94
N PRO A 152 -4.10 38.39 -37.82
CA PRO A 152 -4.38 39.06 -39.09
C PRO A 152 -5.05 40.42 -38.91
#